data_AF-A0A109LMF7-F1
#
_entry.id   AF-A0A109LMF7-F1
#
_cell.length_a   1.000
_cell.length_b   1.000
_cell.length_c   1.000
_cell.angle_alpha   90.00
_cell.angle_beta   90.00
_cell.angle_gamma   90.00
#
_symmetry.space_group_name_H-M   'P 1'
#
loop_
_entity.id
_entity.type
_entity.pdbx_description
1 polymer ?
#
loop_
_entity_poly.entity_id
_entity_poly.type
_entity_poly.pdbx_seq_one_letter_code
_entity_poly.pdbx_strand_id
1 'polypeptide(L)'
;MALVGTSYSANPNWNFVGALKQALHSDVVSYAEDGHGPILPMLSYLKSDDFKNSPPQVLIWEFPERYLPVNNEIGDADPAWVAQLKQAGSRQQNMAINTSKSETPDRAQN
;
A
#
# COMPACT_ATOMS: atom_id res chain seq x y z
N MET A 1 -8.25 -10.15 -5.45
CA MET A 1 -7.27 -9.31 -4.71
C MET A 1 -6.46 -8.51 -5.72
N ALA A 2 -5.78 -7.46 -5.27
CA ALA A 2 -4.85 -6.71 -6.12
C ALA A 2 -3.43 -6.71 -5.54
N LEU A 3 -2.44 -6.68 -6.42
CA LEU A 3 -1.03 -6.49 -6.09
C LEU A 3 -0.54 -5.22 -6.79
N VAL A 4 0.13 -4.35 -6.05
CA VAL A 4 0.88 -3.21 -6.61
C VAL A 4 2.31 -3.31 -6.12
N GLY A 5 3.27 -2.91 -6.94
CA GLY A 5 4.67 -3.01 -6.57
C GLY A 5 5.60 -2.61 -7.70
N THR A 6 6.83 -3.08 -7.59
CA THR A 6 7.92 -2.77 -8.50
C THR A 6 8.17 -3.89 -9.51
N SER A 7 9.32 -3.87 -10.17
CA SER A 7 9.82 -4.93 -11.03
C SER A 7 9.92 -6.31 -10.37
N TYR A 8 10.04 -6.39 -9.05
CA TYR A 8 9.96 -7.66 -8.31
C TYR A 8 8.60 -8.36 -8.49
N SER A 9 7.54 -7.58 -8.70
CA SER A 9 6.18 -8.06 -8.95
C SER A 9 5.79 -8.05 -10.43
N ALA A 10 6.32 -7.10 -11.20
CA ALA A 10 5.96 -6.91 -12.62
C ALA A 10 6.71 -7.86 -13.57
N ASN A 11 7.94 -8.26 -13.23
CA ASN A 11 8.74 -9.08 -14.12
C ASN A 11 8.30 -10.56 -14.07
N PRO A 12 7.83 -11.14 -15.20
CA PRO A 12 7.28 -12.50 -15.22
C PRO A 12 8.31 -13.58 -14.90
N ASN A 13 9.61 -13.32 -15.04
CA ASN A 13 10.66 -14.29 -14.73
C ASN A 13 10.72 -14.65 -13.23
N TRP A 14 10.25 -13.75 -12.34
CA TRP A 14 10.15 -14.04 -10.90
C TRP A 14 8.90 -14.83 -10.54
N ASN A 15 7.87 -14.79 -11.39
CA ASN A 15 6.57 -15.42 -11.17
C ASN A 15 5.94 -15.12 -9.79
N PHE A 16 6.18 -13.92 -9.24
CA PHE A 16 5.70 -13.58 -7.90
C PHE A 16 4.16 -13.62 -7.80
N VAL A 17 3.48 -13.10 -8.82
CA VAL A 17 2.00 -13.17 -8.92
C VAL A 17 1.51 -14.62 -8.92
N GLY A 18 2.15 -15.51 -9.67
CA GLY A 18 1.79 -16.92 -9.69
C GLY A 18 2.00 -17.60 -8.34
N ALA A 19 3.11 -17.30 -7.67
CA ALA A 19 3.38 -17.81 -6.33
C ALA A 19 2.31 -17.35 -5.31
N LEU A 20 1.87 -16.08 -5.37
CA LEU A 20 0.77 -15.58 -4.54
C LEU A 20 -0.54 -16.30 -4.84
N LYS A 21 -0.90 -16.47 -6.12
CA LYS A 21 -2.13 -17.20 -6.50
C LYS A 21 -2.12 -18.63 -5.95
N GLN A 22 -0.98 -19.31 -6.02
CA GLN A 22 -0.82 -20.66 -5.50
C GLN A 22 -0.91 -20.71 -3.97
N ALA A 23 -0.19 -19.84 -3.27
CA ALA A 23 -0.14 -19.85 -1.81
C ALA A 23 -1.46 -19.41 -1.16
N LEU A 24 -2.17 -18.47 -1.80
CA LEU A 24 -3.42 -17.90 -1.29
C LEU A 24 -4.67 -18.60 -1.83
N HIS A 25 -4.52 -19.55 -2.76
CA HIS A 25 -5.63 -20.23 -3.45
C HIS A 25 -6.69 -19.27 -4.00
N SER A 26 -6.26 -18.13 -4.54
CA SER A 26 -7.16 -17.07 -4.99
C SER A 26 -6.54 -16.27 -6.12
N ASP A 27 -7.41 -15.65 -6.93
CA ASP A 27 -6.95 -14.78 -8.00
C ASP A 27 -6.38 -13.45 -7.50
N VAL A 28 -5.33 -13.01 -8.18
CA VAL A 28 -4.55 -11.80 -7.88
C VAL A 28 -4.32 -11.07 -9.21
N VAL A 29 -4.85 -9.85 -9.31
CA VAL A 29 -4.61 -8.94 -10.43
C VAL A 29 -3.41 -8.08 -10.07
N SER A 30 -2.42 -8.01 -10.96
CA SER A 30 -1.20 -7.22 -10.74
C SER A 30 -1.29 -5.89 -11.48
N TYR A 31 -1.02 -4.82 -10.73
CA TYR A 31 -0.84 -3.43 -11.18
C TYR A 31 0.58 -2.96 -10.85
N ALA A 32 1.54 -3.89 -10.73
CA ALA A 32 2.93 -3.57 -10.54
C ALA A 32 3.57 -3.09 -11.85
N GLU A 33 4.49 -2.14 -11.75
CA GLU A 33 5.21 -1.59 -12.91
C GLU A 33 6.72 -1.68 -12.71
N ASP A 34 7.45 -1.93 -13.80
CA ASP A 34 8.91 -1.92 -13.80
C ASP A 34 9.43 -0.48 -13.95
N GLY A 35 10.57 -0.16 -13.34
CA GLY A 35 11.26 1.13 -13.51
C GLY A 35 10.73 2.33 -12.72
N HIS A 36 9.56 2.23 -12.08
CA HIS A 36 8.89 3.39 -11.45
C HIS A 36 8.93 3.42 -9.91
N GLY A 37 9.61 2.46 -9.28
CA GLY A 37 9.62 2.30 -7.82
C GLY A 37 8.23 1.95 -7.27
N PRO A 38 8.05 1.88 -5.93
CA PRO A 38 6.82 1.35 -5.33
C PRO A 38 5.71 2.41 -5.16
N ILE A 39 6.03 3.71 -5.21
CA ILE A 39 5.07 4.80 -4.97
C ILE A 39 4.23 5.10 -6.21
N LEU A 40 4.85 5.29 -7.38
CA LEU A 40 4.13 5.72 -8.56
C LEU A 40 3.04 4.71 -8.99
N PRO A 41 3.30 3.38 -9.04
CA PRO A 41 2.26 2.41 -9.37
C PRO A 41 1.10 2.41 -8.36
N MET A 42 1.38 2.69 -7.08
CA MET A 42 0.33 2.84 -6.06
C MET A 42 -0.54 4.07 -6.30
N LEU A 43 0.07 5.21 -6.60
CA LEU A 43 -0.69 6.43 -6.91
C LEU A 43 -1.53 6.28 -8.19
N SER A 44 -0.96 5.64 -9.22
CA SER A 44 -1.67 5.30 -10.46
C SER A 44 -2.86 4.38 -10.17
N TYR A 45 -2.65 3.32 -9.39
CA TYR A 45 -3.71 2.39 -9.02
C TYR A 45 -4.85 3.05 -8.25
N LEU A 46 -4.56 3.87 -7.24
CA LEU A 46 -5.58 4.59 -6.47
C LEU A 46 -6.41 5.58 -7.31
N LYS A 47 -5.86 6.06 -8.44
CA LYS A 47 -6.56 6.91 -9.40
C LYS A 47 -7.33 6.14 -10.48
N SER A 48 -7.04 4.85 -10.65
CA SER A 48 -7.66 4.02 -11.69
C SER A 48 -9.16 3.85 -11.48
N ASP A 49 -9.88 3.61 -12.57
CA ASP A 49 -11.30 3.28 -12.52
C ASP A 49 -11.53 1.90 -11.88
N ASP A 50 -10.59 0.98 -12.01
CA ASP A 50 -10.63 -0.33 -11.36
C ASP A 50 -10.74 -0.19 -9.84
N PHE A 51 -9.89 0.65 -9.23
CA PHE A 51 -9.95 0.90 -7.79
C PHE A 51 -11.23 1.65 -7.39
N LYS A 52 -11.66 2.66 -8.16
CA LYS A 52 -12.84 3.46 -7.83
C LYS A 52 -14.15 2.67 -7.93
N ASN A 53 -14.27 1.82 -8.95
CA ASN A 53 -15.50 1.10 -9.27
C ASN A 53 -15.54 -0.29 -8.63
N SER A 54 -14.39 -0.89 -8.35
CA SER A 54 -14.28 -2.25 -7.82
C SER A 54 -13.06 -2.39 -6.91
N PRO A 55 -13.03 -1.68 -5.76
CA PRO A 55 -11.90 -1.74 -4.85
C PRO A 55 -11.72 -3.18 -4.32
N PRO A 56 -10.49 -3.69 -4.26
CA PRO A 56 -10.23 -5.04 -3.81
C PRO A 56 -10.44 -5.15 -2.31
N GLN A 57 -10.86 -6.33 -1.83
CA GLN A 57 -10.91 -6.60 -0.39
C GLN A 57 -9.52 -6.58 0.26
N VAL A 58 -8.49 -7.00 -0.49
CA VAL A 58 -7.10 -7.02 -0.05
C VAL A 58 -6.23 -6.43 -1.16
N LEU A 59 -5.43 -5.43 -0.78
CA LEU A 59 -4.40 -4.82 -1.59
C LEU A 59 -3.03 -5.20 -1.01
N ILE A 60 -2.24 -5.95 -1.77
CA ILE A 60 -0.87 -6.29 -1.43
C ILE A 60 0.03 -5.20 -2.03
N TRP A 61 0.87 -4.59 -1.19
CA TRP A 61 1.84 -3.59 -1.64
C TRP A 61 3.27 -4.10 -1.45
N GLU A 62 3.92 -4.46 -2.54
CA GLU A 62 5.34 -4.84 -2.54
C GLU A 62 6.21 -3.58 -2.51
N PHE A 63 7.05 -3.48 -1.48
CA PHE A 63 7.85 -2.29 -1.22
C PHE A 63 9.27 -2.68 -0.78
N PRO A 64 10.28 -2.58 -1.67
CA PRO A 64 11.65 -2.89 -1.29
C PRO A 64 12.18 -1.87 -0.28
N GLU A 65 12.85 -2.34 0.79
CA GLU A 65 13.29 -1.50 1.91
C GLU A 65 14.16 -0.30 1.49
N ARG A 66 14.94 -0.44 0.40
CA ARG A 66 15.80 0.63 -0.13
C ARG A 66 15.03 1.88 -0.59
N TYR A 67 13.71 1.78 -0.79
CA TYR A 67 12.85 2.92 -1.13
C TYR A 67 12.28 3.65 0.10
N LEU A 68 12.49 3.15 1.32
CA LEU A 68 12.02 3.81 2.54
C LEU A 68 12.79 5.11 2.86
N PRO A 69 14.14 5.16 2.75
CA PRO A 69 14.88 6.37 3.11
C PRO A 69 14.98 7.39 1.97
N VAL A 70 14.42 7.13 0.79
CA VAL A 70 14.60 7.99 -0.39
C VAL A 70 13.39 8.90 -0.60
N ASN A 71 13.65 10.07 -1.21
CA ASN A 71 12.59 10.91 -1.72
C ASN A 71 12.02 10.28 -2.99
N ASN A 72 10.97 9.48 -2.81
CA ASN A 72 10.29 8.81 -3.90
C ASN A 72 9.62 9.83 -4.84
N GLU A 73 9.74 9.59 -6.14
CA GLU A 73 9.04 10.35 -7.16
C GLU A 73 7.53 10.10 -7.08
N ILE A 74 6.74 11.15 -7.30
CA ILE A 74 5.28 11.07 -7.40
C ILE A 74 4.79 11.25 -8.85
N GLY A 75 5.72 11.37 -9.81
CA GLY A 75 5.43 11.64 -11.22
C GLY A 75 4.51 12.85 -11.41
N ASP A 76 3.51 12.69 -12.26
CA ASP A 76 2.50 13.73 -12.57
C ASP A 76 1.34 13.76 -11.55
N ALA A 77 1.49 13.14 -10.39
CA ALA A 77 0.45 13.18 -9.37
C ALA A 77 0.28 14.59 -8.82
N ASP A 78 -0.96 15.08 -8.80
CA ASP A 78 -1.34 16.34 -8.16
C ASP A 78 -0.76 16.46 -6.73
N PRO A 79 0.12 17.43 -6.46
CA PRO A 79 0.73 17.63 -5.15
C PRO A 79 -0.29 17.89 -4.04
N ALA A 80 -1.42 18.55 -4.34
CA ALA A 80 -2.46 18.81 -3.35
C ALA A 80 -3.13 17.51 -2.90
N TRP A 81 -3.43 16.63 -3.85
CA TRP A 81 -3.95 15.29 -3.57
C TRP A 81 -2.94 14.45 -2.77
N VAL A 82 -1.66 14.46 -3.14
CA VAL A 82 -0.61 13.76 -2.37
C VAL A 82 -0.49 14.31 -0.94
N ALA A 83 -0.62 15.63 -0.75
CA ALA A 83 -0.66 16.23 0.57
C ALA A 83 -1.88 15.75 1.40
N GLN A 84 -3.05 15.61 0.77
CA GLN A 84 -4.24 15.04 1.42
C GLN A 84 -4.02 13.58 1.84
N LEU A 85 -3.39 12.75 1.00
CA LEU A 85 -3.05 11.37 1.36
C LEU A 85 -2.12 11.31 2.58
N LYS A 86 -1.09 12.16 2.62
CA LYS A 86 -0.18 12.28 3.76
C LYS A 86 -0.94 12.65 5.04
N GLN A 87 -1.83 13.65 4.97
CA GLN A 87 -2.66 14.07 6.11
C GLN A 87 -3.61 12.96 6.59
N ALA A 88 -4.24 12.23 5.66
CA ALA A 88 -5.11 11.11 5.99
C ALA A 88 -4.36 10.00 6.73
N GLY A 89 -3.14 9.66 6.27
CA GLY A 89 -2.26 8.71 6.95
C GLY A 89 -1.89 9.14 8.37
N SER A 90 -1.48 10.39 8.57
CA SER A 90 -1.14 10.92 9.90
C SER A 90 -2.33 10.91 10.86
N ARG A 91 -3.55 11.21 10.37
CA ARG A 91 -4.76 11.17 11.19
C ARG A 91 -5.05 9.77 11.71
N GLN A 92 -4.88 8.75 10.86
CA GLN A 92 -5.10 7.36 11.22
C GLN A 92 -4.07 6.87 12.26
N GLN A 93 -2.80 7.26 12.11
CA GLN A 93 -1.76 6.97 13.11
C GLN A 93 -2.09 7.58 14.47
N ASN A 94 -2.52 8.85 14.51
CA ASN A 94 -2.89 9.51 15.75
C ASN A 94 -4.09 8.85 16.45
N MET A 95 -5.06 8.32 15.68
CA MET A 95 -6.18 7.55 16.24
C MET A 95 -5.69 6.24 16.87
N ALA A 96 -4.87 5.45 16.16
CA ALA A 96 -4.35 4.19 16.68
C ALA A 96 -3.52 4.37 17.97
N ILE A 97 -2.70 5.43 18.04
CA ILE A 97 -1.91 5.76 19.22
C ILE A 97 -2.80 6.14 20.42
N ASN A 98 -3.86 6.93 20.17
CA ASN A 98 -4.76 7.36 21.24
C ASN A 98 -5.61 6.21 21.80
N THR A 99 -6.03 5.25 20.97
CA THR A 99 -6.73 4.05 21.46
C THR A 99 -5.81 3.21 22.35
N SER A 100 -4.55 3.02 21.93
CA SER A 100 -3.53 2.27 22.69
C SER A 100 -3.26 2.86 24.08
N LYS A 101 -3.32 4.20 24.21
CA LYS A 101 -3.09 4.91 25.48
C LYS A 101 -4.31 4.87 26.42
N SER A 102 -5.50 4.59 25.89
CA SER A 102 -6.75 4.61 26.65
C SER A 102 -7.07 3.27 27.34
N GLU A 103 -6.36 2.18 26.99
CA GLU A 103 -6.59 0.82 27.50
C GLU A 103 -5.66 0.42 28.68
N THR A 104 -5.20 1.36 29.50
CA THR A 104 -4.57 0.99 30.79
C THR A 104 -5.63 1.10 31.88
N PRO A 105 -6.33 0.00 32.26
CA PRO A 105 -7.22 0.05 33.41
C PRO A 105 -6.38 0.26 34.67
N ASP A 106 -6.69 1.30 35.43
CA ASP A 106 -6.19 1.51 36.79
C ASP A 106 -6.50 0.25 37.60
N ARG A 107 -5.48 -0.60 37.80
CA ARG A 107 -5.56 -1.77 38.65
C ARG A 107 -5.64 -1.26 40.09
N ALA A 108 -6.87 -1.16 40.58
CA ALA A 108 -7.21 -0.87 41.97
C ALA A 108 -6.28 -1.67 42.90
N GLN A 109 -5.51 -0.93 43.71
CA GLN A 109 -4.74 -1.46 44.82
C GLN A 109 -5.71 -1.74 45.97
N ASN A 110 -5.86 -3.01 46.33
CA ASN A 110 -6.38 -3.47 47.61
C ASN A 110 -5.21 -3.97 48.46
#